data_AF-A0A6B2L647-F1
#
_entry.id   AF-A0A6B2L647-F1
#
_cell.length_a   1.000
_cell.length_b   1.000
_cell.length_c   1.000
_cell.angle_alpha   90.00
_cell.angle_beta   90.00
_cell.angle_gamma   90.00
#
_symmetry.space_group_name_H-M   'P 1'
#
loop_
_entity.id
_entity.type
_entity.pdbx_description
1 polymer ?
#
loop_
_entity_poly.entity_id
_entity_poly.type
_entity_poly.pdbx_seq_one_letter_code
_entity_poly.pdbx_strand_id
1 'polypeptide(L)'
;MKQYILSDKASTDKEIKEEPFTPLTSEEITQLLVENVKGVESMRDRTGSTPVVTYIISTTTKGLPLFAGSKATNEHTKKALQYILYKARDLPEKIRKPLLTRLADGFTACQMEQGRVIDSIYGSLSGRDKSFKEQVLALVDIQKEQVLNMVVAHFNPNAWKTDDGNPKGQIPHIQSAYVYEIGTDLGLRGVKAAKLDKDRPTVLFSSNIKTTFLSLFQIEELISNFVNDVNQQDKEAERVISLKSLMDWAGDTENNNGFDPYCIFYDEDVRKYDGTPKEENAYQPYINRQVAISIMNHLFLKK
;
A
#
# COMPACT_ATOMS: atom_id res chain seq x y z
N MET A 1 1.77 16.62 14.01
CA MET A 1 1.79 15.80 12.77
C MET A 1 2.30 14.39 13.02
N LYS A 2 3.60 14.19 13.36
CA LYS A 2 4.20 12.85 13.59
C LYS A 2 3.36 11.94 14.51
N GLN A 3 2.90 12.46 15.65
CA GLN A 3 2.08 11.71 16.60
C GLN A 3 0.75 11.22 15.99
N TYR A 4 0.12 11.99 15.10
CA TYR A 4 -1.12 11.56 14.45
C TYR A 4 -0.85 10.46 13.43
N ILE A 5 0.15 10.68 12.57
CA ILE A 5 0.52 9.76 11.47
C ILE A 5 0.97 8.40 12.01
N LEU A 6 1.59 8.38 13.19
CA LEU A 6 2.01 7.18 13.91
C LEU A 6 1.00 6.77 14.99
N SER A 7 -0.30 6.95 14.75
CA SER A 7 -1.36 6.47 15.63
C SER A 7 -2.35 5.59 14.87
N ASP A 8 -3.14 4.81 15.63
CA ASP A 8 -4.24 3.99 15.12
C ASP A 8 -5.24 4.79 14.25
N LYS A 9 -5.43 6.08 14.53
CA LYS A 9 -6.30 6.98 13.74
C LYS A 9 -5.84 7.19 12.30
N ALA A 10 -4.55 7.01 12.04
CA ALA A 10 -3.97 7.08 10.70
C ALA A 10 -3.91 5.71 10.02
N SER A 11 -4.45 4.66 10.65
CA SER A 11 -4.58 3.36 10.00
C SER A 11 -5.67 3.40 8.94
N THR A 12 -5.35 2.82 7.80
CA THR A 12 -6.25 2.66 6.64
C THR A 12 -6.87 1.26 6.59
N ASP A 13 -6.70 0.44 7.63
CA ASP A 13 -7.35 -0.88 7.76
C ASP A 13 -8.86 -0.69 8.07
N LYS A 14 -9.58 -0.06 7.16
CA LYS A 14 -11.02 0.25 7.26
C LYS A 14 -11.83 -0.70 6.38
N GLU A 15 -13.00 -1.11 6.89
CA GLU A 15 -13.99 -1.82 6.09
C GLU A 15 -14.68 -0.85 5.14
N ILE A 16 -14.89 -1.29 3.90
CA ILE A 16 -15.58 -0.49 2.86
C ILE A 16 -16.77 -1.27 2.36
N LYS A 17 -17.82 -0.50 2.05
CA LYS A 17 -18.97 -1.05 1.36
C LYS A 17 -18.64 -1.17 -0.13
N GLU A 18 -18.40 -2.40 -0.56
CA GLU A 18 -18.19 -2.73 -1.96
C GLU A 18 -19.46 -2.49 -2.78
N GLU A 19 -19.28 -2.09 -4.04
CA GLU A 19 -20.36 -2.20 -5.01
C GLU A 19 -20.61 -3.68 -5.34
N PRO A 20 -21.86 -4.09 -5.64
CA PRO A 20 -22.13 -5.44 -6.08
C PRO A 20 -21.36 -5.78 -7.35
N PHE A 21 -20.78 -6.98 -7.41
CA PHE A 21 -20.09 -7.48 -8.60
C PHE A 21 -20.35 -8.97 -8.81
N THR A 22 -20.13 -9.43 -10.04
CA THR A 22 -20.20 -10.85 -10.41
C THR A 22 -18.79 -11.41 -10.46
N PRO A 23 -18.44 -12.42 -9.65
CA PRO A 23 -17.14 -13.07 -9.71
C PRO A 23 -16.90 -13.71 -11.09
N LEU A 24 -15.67 -13.59 -11.59
CA LEU A 24 -15.24 -14.25 -12.82
C LEU A 24 -15.13 -15.77 -12.65
N THR A 25 -15.35 -16.53 -13.72
CA THR A 25 -15.12 -17.99 -13.74
C THR A 25 -13.62 -18.31 -13.77
N SER A 26 -13.27 -19.57 -13.49
CA SER A 26 -11.89 -20.05 -13.57
C SER A 26 -11.27 -19.85 -14.95
N GLU A 27 -12.06 -20.04 -16.01
CA GLU A 27 -11.66 -19.86 -17.40
C GLU A 27 -11.41 -18.39 -17.70
N GLU A 28 -12.31 -17.50 -17.29
CA GLU A 28 -12.16 -16.05 -17.45
C GLU A 28 -10.92 -15.52 -16.70
N ILE A 29 -10.68 -16.00 -15.47
CA ILE A 29 -9.49 -15.64 -14.68
C ILE A 29 -8.22 -16.11 -15.39
N THR A 30 -8.21 -17.35 -15.89
CA THR A 30 -7.06 -17.91 -16.63
C THR A 30 -6.74 -17.07 -17.85
N GLN A 31 -7.75 -16.79 -18.68
CA GLN A 31 -7.59 -15.98 -19.88
C GLN A 31 -7.08 -14.58 -19.55
N LEU A 32 -7.69 -13.91 -18.56
CA LEU A 32 -7.31 -12.58 -18.12
C LEU A 32 -5.82 -12.51 -17.71
N LEU A 33 -5.33 -13.51 -16.97
CA LEU A 33 -3.93 -13.55 -16.54
C LEU A 33 -2.99 -13.85 -17.70
N VAL A 34 -3.29 -14.82 -18.57
CA VAL A 34 -2.44 -15.22 -19.70
C VAL A 34 -2.25 -14.07 -20.69
N GLU A 35 -3.30 -13.30 -20.98
CA GLU A 35 -3.24 -12.17 -21.90
C GLU A 35 -2.45 -10.96 -21.36
N ASN A 36 -2.37 -10.81 -20.03
CA ASN A 36 -1.86 -9.59 -19.40
C ASN A 36 -0.55 -9.78 -18.63
N VAL A 37 -0.16 -11.00 -18.27
CA VAL A 37 1.04 -11.31 -17.49
C VAL A 37 1.98 -12.19 -18.30
N LYS A 38 3.10 -11.61 -18.73
CA LYS A 38 4.07 -12.30 -19.59
C LYS A 38 4.66 -13.52 -18.87
N GLY A 39 4.45 -14.71 -19.46
CA GLY A 39 5.03 -15.95 -18.96
C GLY A 39 4.31 -16.56 -17.75
N VAL A 40 3.11 -16.09 -17.39
CA VAL A 40 2.37 -16.55 -16.20
C VAL A 40 2.10 -18.05 -16.18
N GLU A 41 1.98 -18.69 -17.35
CA GLU A 41 1.78 -20.14 -17.49
C GLU A 41 2.97 -20.95 -16.92
N SER A 42 4.17 -20.37 -16.97
CA SER A 42 5.39 -20.96 -16.42
C SER A 42 5.62 -20.62 -14.95
N MET A 43 4.93 -19.61 -14.41
CA MET A 43 5.10 -19.21 -13.02
C MET A 43 4.57 -20.29 -12.07
N ARG A 44 5.28 -20.48 -10.96
CA ARG A 44 4.93 -21.39 -9.89
C ARG A 44 4.91 -20.65 -8.56
N ASP A 45 4.14 -21.15 -7.62
CA ASP A 45 4.17 -20.66 -6.24
C ASP A 45 5.57 -20.79 -5.64
N ARG A 46 5.75 -20.27 -4.43
CA ARG A 46 7.04 -20.27 -3.73
C ARG A 46 7.71 -21.64 -3.66
N THR A 47 6.92 -22.71 -3.54
CA THR A 47 7.45 -24.08 -3.42
C THR A 47 7.80 -24.71 -4.77
N GLY A 48 7.48 -24.04 -5.88
CA GLY A 48 7.63 -24.56 -7.24
C GLY A 48 6.58 -25.60 -7.62
N SER A 49 5.63 -25.90 -6.74
CA SER A 49 4.72 -27.04 -6.88
C SER A 49 3.45 -26.70 -7.65
N THR A 50 2.88 -25.52 -7.43
CA THR A 50 1.55 -25.15 -7.91
C THR A 50 1.65 -24.03 -8.94
N PRO A 51 1.05 -24.14 -10.13
CA PRO A 51 0.95 -23.03 -11.07
C PRO A 51 0.29 -21.80 -10.43
N VAL A 52 0.87 -20.61 -10.64
CA VAL A 52 0.35 -19.36 -10.06
C VAL A 52 -1.11 -19.13 -10.41
N VAL A 53 -1.50 -19.36 -11.66
CA VAL A 53 -2.90 -19.23 -12.13
C VAL A 53 -3.83 -20.15 -11.32
N THR A 54 -3.46 -21.41 -11.16
CA THR A 54 -4.22 -22.37 -10.35
C THR A 54 -4.33 -21.92 -8.91
N TYR A 55 -3.26 -21.35 -8.36
CA TYR A 55 -3.25 -20.91 -6.98
C TYR A 55 -4.16 -19.68 -6.77
N ILE A 56 -4.11 -18.69 -7.67
CA ILE A 56 -5.02 -17.53 -7.67
C ILE A 56 -6.48 -17.99 -7.71
N ILE A 57 -6.83 -18.91 -8.61
CA ILE A 57 -8.21 -19.46 -8.72
C ILE A 57 -8.62 -20.21 -7.44
N SER A 58 -7.71 -20.96 -6.84
CA SER A 58 -7.97 -21.61 -5.55
C SER A 58 -8.22 -20.57 -4.45
N THR A 59 -7.48 -19.46 -4.44
CA THR A 59 -7.62 -18.40 -3.45
C THR A 59 -8.93 -17.61 -3.59
N THR A 60 -9.49 -17.44 -4.80
CA THR A 60 -10.81 -16.79 -4.95
C THR A 60 -11.95 -17.59 -4.30
N THR A 61 -11.79 -18.91 -4.18
CA THR A 61 -12.82 -19.80 -3.65
C THR A 61 -12.57 -20.19 -2.19
N LYS A 62 -11.32 -20.51 -1.84
CA LYS A 62 -10.92 -21.04 -0.53
C LYS A 62 -10.23 -20.00 0.36
N GLY A 63 -9.79 -18.89 -0.22
CA GLY A 63 -8.95 -17.90 0.44
C GLY A 63 -7.51 -18.38 0.60
N LEU A 64 -6.76 -17.74 1.50
CA LEU A 64 -5.37 -18.11 1.78
C LEU A 64 -5.33 -19.10 2.95
N PRO A 65 -4.63 -20.24 2.83
CA PRO A 65 -4.53 -21.22 3.92
C PRO A 65 -4.06 -20.61 5.26
N LEU A 66 -3.15 -19.65 5.21
CA LEU A 66 -2.67 -18.88 6.36
C LEU A 66 -3.82 -18.25 7.18
N PHE A 67 -4.89 -17.81 6.51
CA PHE A 67 -6.02 -17.15 7.13
C PHE A 67 -7.17 -18.09 7.47
N ALA A 68 -7.03 -19.41 7.26
CA ALA A 68 -8.09 -20.38 7.54
C ALA A 68 -8.60 -20.35 8.99
N GLY A 69 -7.76 -19.93 9.95
CA GLY A 69 -8.14 -19.74 11.35
C GLY A 69 -9.01 -18.50 11.63
N SER A 70 -9.16 -17.58 10.67
CA SER A 70 -9.98 -16.37 10.78
C SER A 70 -10.96 -16.30 9.61
N LYS A 71 -12.20 -16.74 9.86
CA LYS A 71 -13.28 -16.68 8.85
C LYS A 71 -13.43 -15.28 8.25
N ALA A 72 -13.40 -14.24 9.08
CA ALA A 72 -13.56 -12.86 8.62
C ALA A 72 -12.41 -12.43 7.67
N THR A 73 -11.15 -12.67 8.06
CA THR A 73 -9.98 -12.33 7.23
C THR A 73 -9.95 -13.14 5.95
N ASN A 74 -10.30 -14.42 6.01
CA ASN A 74 -10.30 -15.29 4.84
C ASN A 74 -11.41 -14.93 3.84
N GLU A 75 -12.61 -14.64 4.32
CA GLU A 75 -13.71 -14.16 3.46
C GLU A 75 -13.40 -12.80 2.84
N HIS A 76 -12.79 -11.89 3.60
CA HIS A 76 -12.30 -10.63 3.04
C HIS A 76 -11.27 -10.87 1.93
N THR A 77 -10.28 -11.73 2.15
CA THR A 77 -9.24 -12.06 1.16
C THR A 77 -9.84 -12.62 -0.13
N LYS A 78 -10.81 -13.53 -0.01
CA LYS A 78 -11.53 -14.10 -1.16
C LYS A 78 -12.23 -13.00 -1.96
N LYS A 79 -13.05 -12.19 -1.29
CA LYS A 79 -13.81 -11.10 -1.91
C LYS A 79 -12.89 -10.06 -2.55
N ALA A 80 -11.83 -9.67 -1.84
CA ALA A 80 -10.84 -8.72 -2.32
C ALA A 80 -10.20 -9.22 -3.62
N LEU A 81 -9.74 -10.47 -3.66
CA LEU A 81 -9.16 -11.04 -4.87
C LEU A 81 -10.17 -11.14 -6.02
N GLN A 82 -11.40 -11.57 -5.75
CA GLN A 82 -12.45 -11.62 -6.76
C GLN A 82 -12.76 -10.22 -7.32
N TYR A 83 -12.83 -9.21 -6.46
CA TYR A 83 -13.06 -7.83 -6.84
C TYR A 83 -11.92 -7.27 -7.69
N ILE A 84 -10.66 -7.56 -7.32
CA ILE A 84 -9.47 -7.18 -8.10
C ILE A 84 -9.59 -7.73 -9.52
N LEU A 85 -9.88 -9.03 -9.67
CA LEU A 85 -9.97 -9.68 -10.97
C LEU A 85 -11.14 -9.13 -11.79
N TYR A 86 -12.30 -8.93 -11.16
CA TYR A 86 -13.47 -8.30 -11.78
C TYR A 86 -13.15 -6.89 -12.31
N LYS A 87 -12.57 -6.03 -11.48
CA LYS A 87 -12.20 -4.67 -11.88
C LYS A 87 -11.10 -4.65 -12.93
N ALA A 88 -10.09 -5.50 -12.78
CA ALA A 88 -8.95 -5.55 -13.67
C ALA A 88 -9.39 -5.78 -15.12
N ARG A 89 -10.40 -6.62 -15.37
CA ARG A 89 -10.93 -6.86 -16.73
C ARG A 89 -11.22 -5.57 -17.50
N ASP A 90 -11.83 -4.60 -16.84
CA ASP A 90 -12.35 -3.38 -17.46
C ASP A 90 -11.36 -2.20 -17.38
N LEU A 91 -10.18 -2.39 -16.78
CA LEU A 91 -9.15 -1.36 -16.71
C LEU A 91 -8.43 -1.16 -18.06
N PRO A 92 -7.96 0.07 -18.36
CA PRO A 92 -7.05 0.31 -19.48
C PRO A 92 -5.82 -0.59 -19.39
N GLU A 93 -5.35 -1.11 -20.52
CA GLU A 93 -4.22 -2.06 -20.58
C GLU A 93 -2.98 -1.58 -19.81
N LYS A 94 -2.68 -0.28 -19.93
CA LYS A 94 -1.55 0.38 -19.26
C LYS A 94 -1.59 0.30 -17.73
N ILE A 95 -2.78 0.18 -17.14
CA ILE A 95 -2.96 0.00 -15.69
C ILE A 95 -3.12 -1.49 -15.36
N ARG A 96 -3.89 -2.20 -16.19
CA ARG A 96 -4.23 -3.61 -16.01
C ARG A 96 -2.99 -4.52 -15.97
N LYS A 97 -2.06 -4.35 -16.91
CA LYS A 97 -0.87 -5.23 -17.03
C LYS A 97 0.07 -5.13 -15.82
N PRO A 98 0.54 -3.94 -15.39
CA PRO A 98 1.38 -3.83 -14.19
C PRO A 98 0.68 -4.37 -12.93
N LEU A 99 -0.61 -4.08 -12.77
CA LEU A 99 -1.40 -4.53 -11.62
C LEU A 99 -1.50 -6.05 -11.55
N LEU A 100 -1.86 -6.71 -12.66
CA LEU A 100 -1.96 -8.18 -12.71
C LEU A 100 -0.59 -8.84 -12.63
N THR A 101 0.46 -8.21 -13.15
CA THR A 101 1.85 -8.69 -13.00
C THR A 101 2.25 -8.68 -11.54
N ARG A 102 2.04 -7.55 -10.84
CA ARG A 102 2.30 -7.43 -9.40
C ARG A 102 1.51 -8.48 -8.59
N LEU A 103 0.25 -8.72 -8.95
CA LEU A 103 -0.54 -9.77 -8.31
C LEU A 103 0.08 -11.16 -8.52
N ALA A 104 0.43 -11.50 -9.76
CA ALA A 104 1.03 -12.79 -10.10
C ALA A 104 2.39 -13.01 -9.40
N ASP A 105 3.25 -11.99 -9.38
CA ASP A 105 4.54 -12.01 -8.67
C ASP A 105 4.34 -12.19 -7.16
N GLY A 106 3.32 -11.53 -6.57
CA GLY A 106 2.97 -11.75 -5.17
C GLY A 106 2.63 -13.21 -4.85
N PHE A 107 2.05 -13.94 -5.80
CA PHE A 107 1.73 -15.37 -5.66
C PHE A 107 2.94 -16.31 -5.79
N THR A 108 4.11 -15.81 -6.22
CA THR A 108 5.37 -16.56 -6.13
C THR A 108 6.06 -16.41 -4.77
N ALA A 109 5.56 -15.52 -3.90
CA ALA A 109 6.07 -15.28 -2.56
C ALA A 109 5.35 -16.13 -1.49
N CYS A 110 5.60 -15.87 -0.19
CA CYS A 110 4.90 -16.57 0.90
C CYS A 110 3.45 -16.07 1.06
N GLN A 111 2.63 -16.81 1.80
CA GLN A 111 1.20 -16.48 1.98
C GLN A 111 0.95 -15.16 2.71
N MET A 112 1.88 -14.72 3.55
CA MET A 112 1.76 -13.40 4.20
C MET A 112 1.91 -12.28 3.17
N GLU A 113 2.89 -12.40 2.28
CA GLU A 113 3.11 -11.45 1.20
C GLU A 113 1.93 -11.42 0.23
N GLN A 114 1.39 -12.59 -0.13
CA GLN A 114 0.17 -12.73 -0.93
C GLN A 114 -0.99 -11.93 -0.33
N GLY A 115 -1.23 -12.06 0.98
CA GLY A 115 -2.27 -11.32 1.68
C GLY A 115 -2.08 -9.80 1.61
N ARG A 116 -0.85 -9.31 1.77
CA ARG A 116 -0.53 -7.87 1.68
C ARG A 116 -0.70 -7.32 0.27
N VAL A 117 -0.24 -8.06 -0.74
CA VAL A 117 -0.40 -7.67 -2.15
C VAL A 117 -1.88 -7.58 -2.52
N ILE A 118 -2.69 -8.57 -2.12
CA ILE A 118 -4.14 -8.56 -2.34
C ILE A 118 -4.77 -7.33 -1.66
N ASP A 119 -4.50 -7.10 -0.37
CA ASP A 119 -5.10 -5.98 0.36
C ASP A 119 -4.70 -4.62 -0.25
N SER A 120 -3.43 -4.45 -0.63
CA SER A 120 -2.93 -3.23 -1.26
C SER A 120 -3.62 -2.93 -2.59
N ILE A 121 -3.68 -3.91 -3.50
CA ILE A 121 -4.33 -3.73 -4.82
C ILE A 121 -5.82 -3.50 -4.64
N TYR A 122 -6.47 -4.23 -3.74
CA TYR A 122 -7.89 -4.07 -3.44
C TYR A 122 -8.22 -2.67 -2.91
N GLY A 123 -7.41 -2.13 -2.00
CA GLY A 123 -7.58 -0.77 -1.47
C GLY A 123 -7.60 0.29 -2.58
N SER A 124 -6.67 0.17 -3.52
CA SER A 124 -6.58 1.05 -4.68
C SER A 124 -7.83 0.97 -5.57
N LEU A 125 -8.26 -0.25 -5.92
CA LEU A 125 -9.37 -0.46 -6.86
C LEU A 125 -10.75 -0.18 -6.26
N SER A 126 -11.00 -0.61 -5.02
CA SER A 126 -12.27 -0.37 -4.32
C SER A 126 -12.51 1.11 -4.07
N GLY A 127 -11.42 1.86 -3.99
CA GLY A 127 -11.43 3.25 -3.59
C GLY A 127 -11.49 3.45 -2.10
N ARG A 128 -11.02 2.46 -1.32
CA ARG A 128 -10.50 2.70 0.03
C ARG A 128 -9.61 3.93 0.04
N ASP A 129 -8.75 3.98 -0.97
CA ASP A 129 -7.70 4.96 -1.10
C ASP A 129 -8.13 6.09 -2.08
N LYS A 130 -9.44 6.31 -2.32
CA LYS A 130 -9.92 7.30 -3.32
C LYS A 130 -9.80 8.75 -2.85
N SER A 131 -10.12 9.04 -1.59
CA SER A 131 -10.08 10.43 -1.14
C SER A 131 -8.63 10.91 -1.05
N PHE A 132 -8.39 12.20 -1.28
CA PHE A 132 -7.05 12.77 -1.18
C PHE A 132 -6.40 12.50 0.18
N LYS A 133 -7.17 12.57 1.26
CA LYS A 133 -6.72 12.21 2.61
C LYS A 133 -6.23 10.75 2.71
N GLU A 134 -6.96 9.82 2.13
CA GLU A 134 -6.60 8.39 2.17
C GLU A 134 -5.40 8.10 1.25
N GLN A 135 -5.23 8.83 0.13
CA GLN A 135 -4.01 8.75 -0.70
C GLN A 135 -2.77 9.21 0.08
N VAL A 136 -2.88 10.30 0.84
CA VAL A 136 -1.78 10.76 1.72
C VAL A 136 -1.49 9.73 2.82
N LEU A 137 -2.51 9.08 3.38
CA LEU A 137 -2.30 7.98 4.34
C LEU A 137 -1.68 6.74 3.68
N ALA A 138 -1.99 6.43 2.42
CA ALA A 138 -1.33 5.37 1.68
C ALA A 138 0.17 5.66 1.51
N LEU A 139 0.55 6.91 1.22
CA LEU A 139 1.96 7.32 1.18
C LEU A 139 2.66 7.17 2.54
N VAL A 140 1.96 7.52 3.62
CA VAL A 140 2.43 7.28 5.00
C VAL A 140 2.69 5.79 5.24
N ASP A 141 1.79 4.91 4.78
CA ASP A 141 1.91 3.48 4.99
C ASP A 141 3.09 2.88 4.22
N ILE A 142 3.36 3.37 3.00
CA ILE A 142 4.57 3.00 2.23
C ILE A 142 5.83 3.33 3.04
N GLN A 143 5.91 4.54 3.62
CA GLN A 143 7.09 4.89 4.43
C GLN A 143 7.17 4.07 5.72
N LYS A 144 6.03 3.80 6.39
CA LYS A 144 6.01 2.93 7.58
C LYS A 144 6.53 1.54 7.25
N GLU A 145 6.18 0.99 6.09
CA GLU A 145 6.68 -0.30 5.62
C GLU A 145 8.18 -0.27 5.34
N GLN A 146 8.69 0.78 4.67
CA GLN A 146 10.13 0.96 4.46
C GLN A 146 10.90 1.04 5.78
N VAL A 147 10.40 1.82 6.74
CA VAL A 147 11.00 1.92 8.08
C VAL A 147 10.94 0.57 8.80
N LEU A 148 9.82 -0.16 8.70
CA LEU A 148 9.71 -1.51 9.27
C LEU A 148 10.77 -2.44 8.66
N ASN A 149 11.01 -2.39 7.35
CA ASN A 149 12.04 -3.18 6.67
C ASN A 149 13.44 -2.86 7.20
N MET A 150 13.74 -1.59 7.43
CA MET A 150 15.00 -1.16 8.03
C MET A 150 15.15 -1.68 9.47
N VAL A 151 14.09 -1.61 10.27
CA VAL A 151 14.07 -2.14 11.65
C VAL A 151 14.29 -3.65 11.64
N VAL A 152 13.64 -4.39 10.74
CA VAL A 152 13.84 -5.85 10.58
C VAL A 152 15.28 -6.16 10.18
N ALA A 153 15.84 -5.45 9.20
CA ALA A 153 17.23 -5.63 8.78
C ALA A 153 18.22 -5.34 9.91
N HIS A 154 17.96 -4.30 10.71
CA HIS A 154 18.79 -3.92 11.84
C HIS A 154 18.85 -5.00 12.93
N PHE A 155 17.70 -5.53 13.34
CA PHE A 155 17.63 -6.54 14.41
C PHE A 155 17.85 -7.98 13.91
N ASN A 156 17.77 -8.23 12.60
CA ASN A 156 17.85 -9.57 12.01
C ASN A 156 18.73 -9.58 10.75
N PRO A 157 20.03 -9.24 10.86
CA PRO A 157 20.91 -9.05 9.69
C PRO A 157 21.13 -10.31 8.84
N ASN A 158 20.77 -11.49 9.35
CA ASN A 158 20.86 -12.76 8.63
C ASN A 158 19.51 -13.29 8.11
N ALA A 159 18.39 -12.56 8.31
CA ALA A 159 17.06 -13.03 7.92
C ALA A 159 16.91 -13.29 6.41
N TRP A 160 17.71 -12.60 5.58
CA TRP A 160 17.73 -12.79 4.13
C TRP A 160 18.32 -14.14 3.70
N LYS A 161 19.07 -14.82 4.58
CA LYS A 161 19.66 -16.14 4.32
C LYS A 161 18.74 -17.29 4.69
N THR A 162 17.62 -16.98 5.35
CA THR A 162 16.75 -18.02 5.91
C THR A 162 15.88 -18.63 4.81
N ASP A 163 15.89 -19.96 4.73
CA ASP A 163 15.09 -20.75 3.80
C ASP A 163 13.81 -21.31 4.45
N ASP A 164 13.08 -22.13 3.71
CA ASP A 164 11.82 -22.75 4.16
C ASP A 164 12.02 -23.83 5.24
N GLY A 165 13.26 -24.23 5.54
CA GLY A 165 13.59 -25.10 6.67
C GLY A 165 13.44 -24.39 8.03
N ASN A 166 13.46 -23.05 8.05
CA ASN A 166 13.24 -22.23 9.23
C ASN A 166 12.35 -21.01 8.93
N PRO A 167 11.03 -21.20 8.70
CA PRO A 167 10.14 -20.12 8.28
C PRO A 167 10.13 -18.95 9.27
N LYS A 168 10.28 -19.21 10.57
CA LYS A 168 10.28 -18.16 11.61
C LYS A 168 11.42 -17.14 11.49
N GLY A 169 12.52 -17.52 10.85
CA GLY A 169 13.66 -16.63 10.63
C GLY A 169 13.59 -15.84 9.32
N GLN A 170 12.52 -16.01 8.53
CA GLN A 170 12.35 -15.28 7.27
C GLN A 170 11.76 -13.89 7.50
N ILE A 171 12.16 -12.94 6.65
CA ILE A 171 11.76 -11.53 6.73
C ILE A 171 10.24 -11.35 6.87
N PRO A 172 9.36 -12.01 6.07
CA PRO A 172 7.92 -11.78 6.16
C PRO A 172 7.32 -12.12 7.53
N HIS A 173 7.78 -13.22 8.13
CA HIS A 173 7.30 -13.68 9.44
C HIS A 173 7.84 -12.82 10.58
N ILE A 174 9.08 -12.34 10.46
CA ILE A 174 9.65 -11.36 11.40
C ILE A 174 8.89 -10.02 11.31
N GLN A 175 8.58 -9.54 10.11
CA GLN A 175 7.75 -8.35 9.93
C GLN A 175 6.36 -8.54 10.59
N SER A 176 5.72 -9.70 10.39
CA SER A 176 4.47 -10.02 11.10
C SER A 176 4.65 -9.94 12.60
N ALA A 177 5.77 -10.41 13.14
CA ALA A 177 6.11 -10.30 14.56
C ALA A 177 6.09 -8.86 15.01
N TYR A 178 6.75 -7.98 14.27
CA TYR A 178 6.85 -6.58 14.64
C TYR A 178 5.51 -5.87 14.48
N VAL A 179 4.77 -6.10 13.40
CA VAL A 179 3.42 -5.56 13.20
C VAL A 179 2.47 -6.02 14.31
N TYR A 180 2.56 -7.28 14.75
CA TYR A 180 1.76 -7.77 15.86
C TYR A 180 2.05 -7.02 17.17
N GLU A 181 3.33 -6.79 17.48
CA GLU A 181 3.77 -6.18 18.74
C GLU A 181 3.55 -4.67 18.81
N ILE A 182 3.85 -3.94 17.73
CA ILE A 182 3.85 -2.46 17.75
C ILE A 182 2.88 -1.83 16.75
N GLY A 183 2.17 -2.63 15.96
CA GLY A 183 1.38 -2.12 14.84
C GLY A 183 0.18 -1.29 15.24
N THR A 184 -0.55 -1.69 16.30
CA THR A 184 -1.68 -0.88 16.82
C THR A 184 -1.20 0.50 17.26
N ASP A 185 -0.09 0.55 18.00
CA ASP A 185 0.45 1.78 18.57
C ASP A 185 0.97 2.76 17.53
N LEU A 186 1.47 2.24 16.41
CA LEU A 186 2.08 3.03 15.33
C LEU A 186 1.18 3.19 14.11
N GLY A 187 -0.06 2.67 14.18
CA GLY A 187 -1.00 2.65 13.07
C GLY A 187 -0.47 1.91 11.85
N LEU A 188 0.23 0.79 12.03
CA LEU A 188 0.66 -0.07 10.92
C LEU A 188 -0.53 -0.86 10.36
N ARG A 189 -0.56 -1.10 9.04
CA ARG A 189 -1.52 -1.99 8.40
C ARG A 189 -1.27 -3.46 8.76
N GLY A 190 -2.30 -4.28 8.65
CA GLY A 190 -2.18 -5.73 8.68
C GLY A 190 -2.05 -6.33 10.09
N VAL A 191 -2.37 -5.59 11.16
CA VAL A 191 -2.29 -6.11 12.54
C VAL A 191 -3.15 -7.37 12.72
N LYS A 192 -4.34 -7.42 12.11
CA LYS A 192 -5.21 -8.59 12.15
C LYS A 192 -4.59 -9.80 11.43
N ALA A 193 -3.94 -9.58 10.28
CA ALA A 193 -3.27 -10.65 9.53
C ALA A 193 -2.02 -11.14 10.26
N ALA A 194 -1.22 -10.23 10.81
CA ALA A 194 -0.02 -10.52 11.59
C ALA A 194 -0.32 -11.42 12.80
N LYS A 195 -1.47 -11.21 13.48
CA LYS A 195 -1.96 -12.06 14.58
C LYS A 195 -2.10 -13.53 14.19
N LEU A 196 -2.50 -13.80 12.96
CA LEU A 196 -2.80 -15.14 12.43
C LEU A 196 -1.56 -15.87 11.91
N ASP A 197 -0.43 -15.18 11.80
CA ASP A 197 0.82 -15.77 11.36
C ASP A 197 1.34 -16.79 12.38
N LYS A 198 1.21 -18.08 12.05
CA LYS A 198 1.65 -19.21 12.89
C LYS A 198 3.18 -19.32 12.97
N ASP A 199 3.88 -18.79 11.98
CA ASP A 199 5.33 -18.88 11.85
C ASP A 199 6.01 -17.61 12.39
N ARG A 200 5.24 -16.69 12.97
CA ARG A 200 5.74 -15.51 13.66
C ARG A 200 6.69 -15.88 14.81
N PRO A 201 7.93 -15.36 14.85
CA PRO A 201 8.80 -15.55 16.00
C PRO A 201 8.31 -14.78 17.23
N THR A 202 8.68 -15.23 18.42
CA THR A 202 8.46 -14.48 19.65
C THR A 202 9.42 -13.29 19.72
N VAL A 203 8.88 -12.11 20.04
CA VAL A 203 9.66 -10.87 20.15
C VAL A 203 9.94 -10.59 21.62
N LEU A 204 11.22 -10.57 22.01
CA LEU A 204 11.62 -10.35 23.41
C LEU A 204 11.94 -8.88 23.75
N PHE A 205 11.95 -8.00 22.75
CA PHE A 205 12.46 -6.62 22.86
C PHE A 205 11.57 -5.61 22.12
N SER A 206 10.24 -5.71 22.30
CA SER A 206 9.25 -4.85 21.63
C SER A 206 9.46 -3.35 21.85
N SER A 207 9.90 -2.95 23.06
CA SER A 207 10.27 -1.56 23.37
C SER A 207 11.40 -1.02 22.48
N ASN A 208 12.41 -1.84 22.20
CA ASN A 208 13.57 -1.43 21.41
C ASN A 208 13.18 -1.30 19.93
N ILE A 209 12.32 -2.20 19.43
CA ILE A 209 11.79 -2.14 18.07
C ILE A 209 10.97 -0.86 17.90
N LYS A 210 10.05 -0.56 18.83
CA LYS A 210 9.26 0.68 18.78
C LYS A 210 10.14 1.92 18.80
N THR A 211 11.10 2.00 19.71
CA THR A 211 12.04 3.14 19.80
C THR A 211 12.84 3.32 18.51
N THR A 212 13.34 2.23 17.93
CA THR A 212 14.11 2.25 16.67
C THR A 212 13.21 2.64 15.49
N PHE A 213 11.98 2.15 15.43
CA PHE A 213 11.01 2.58 14.43
C PHE A 213 10.76 4.08 14.51
N LEU A 214 10.50 4.60 15.72
CA LEU A 214 10.23 6.01 15.94
C LEU A 214 11.44 6.91 15.60
N SER A 215 12.66 6.43 15.81
CA SER A 215 13.88 7.16 15.46
C SER A 215 14.18 7.14 13.96
N LEU A 216 13.85 6.04 13.27
CA LEU A 216 14.02 5.91 11.82
C LEU A 216 12.91 6.60 11.03
N PHE A 217 11.69 6.72 11.58
CA PHE A 217 10.59 7.41 10.89
C PHE A 217 10.81 8.92 10.86
N GLN A 218 11.28 9.42 9.71
CA GLN A 218 11.57 10.85 9.49
C GLN A 218 10.42 11.53 8.75
N ILE A 219 9.84 12.56 9.38
CA ILE A 219 8.77 13.36 8.78
C ILE A 219 9.26 14.13 7.56
N GLU A 220 10.53 14.50 7.54
CA GLU A 220 11.08 15.27 6.43
C GLU A 220 11.24 14.43 5.17
N GLU A 221 11.53 13.15 5.33
CA GLU A 221 11.50 12.18 4.24
C GLU A 221 10.05 11.98 3.75
N LEU A 222 9.06 11.89 4.65
CA LEU A 222 7.64 11.80 4.24
C LEU A 222 7.23 12.99 3.37
N ILE A 223 7.58 14.19 3.82
CA ILE A 223 7.28 15.44 3.11
C ILE A 223 7.99 15.45 1.76
N SER A 224 9.26 15.04 1.70
CA SER A 224 10.03 14.99 0.46
C SER A 224 9.42 14.00 -0.52
N ASN A 225 9.02 12.80 -0.06
CA ASN A 225 8.32 11.81 -0.87
C ASN A 225 6.98 12.34 -1.39
N PHE A 226 6.24 13.09 -0.57
CA PHE A 226 4.98 13.70 -0.98
C PHE A 226 5.18 14.77 -2.06
N VAL A 227 6.14 15.67 -1.87
CA VAL A 227 6.50 16.69 -2.87
C VAL A 227 6.95 16.02 -4.17
N ASN A 228 7.83 15.02 -4.09
CA ASN A 228 8.34 14.31 -5.24
C ASN A 228 7.22 13.61 -6.01
N ASP A 229 6.26 12.97 -5.32
CA ASP A 229 5.13 12.28 -5.94
C ASP A 229 4.19 13.25 -6.69
N VAL A 230 3.87 14.40 -6.08
CA VAL A 230 3.05 15.44 -6.73
C VAL A 230 3.78 16.08 -7.90
N ASN A 231 5.06 16.41 -7.73
CA ASN A 231 5.84 17.15 -8.73
C ASN A 231 6.41 16.25 -9.84
N GLN A 232 6.09 14.96 -9.87
CA GLN A 232 6.44 14.11 -11.02
C GLN A 232 5.81 14.72 -12.28
N GLN A 233 6.62 14.92 -13.32
CA GLN A 233 6.19 15.62 -14.53
C GLN A 233 5.91 14.67 -15.70
N ASP A 234 6.16 13.38 -15.53
CA ASP A 234 5.86 12.36 -16.53
C ASP A 234 4.33 12.10 -16.55
N LYS A 235 3.75 12.05 -17.75
CA LYS A 235 2.32 11.75 -17.94
C LYS A 235 1.99 10.31 -17.53
N GLU A 236 2.96 9.40 -17.62
CA GLU A 236 2.82 7.99 -17.27
C GLU A 236 3.47 7.66 -15.92
N ALA A 237 3.86 8.66 -15.12
CA ALA A 237 4.36 8.42 -13.77
C ALA A 237 3.32 7.72 -12.89
N GLU A 238 3.75 6.62 -12.27
CA GLU A 238 3.00 5.91 -11.23
C GLU A 238 3.00 6.77 -9.96
N ARG A 239 1.90 7.50 -9.74
CA ARG A 239 1.72 8.36 -8.56
C ARG A 239 0.85 7.67 -7.52
N VAL A 240 1.16 7.91 -6.25
CA VAL A 240 0.26 7.59 -5.14
C VAL A 240 -0.81 8.67 -5.03
N ILE A 241 -0.44 9.93 -5.24
CA ILE A 241 -1.31 11.09 -5.16
C ILE A 241 -1.86 11.44 -6.54
N SER A 242 -3.18 11.41 -6.65
CA SER A 242 -3.90 11.95 -7.80
C SER A 242 -3.89 13.47 -7.75
N LEU A 243 -3.29 14.11 -8.76
CA LEU A 243 -3.31 15.57 -8.92
C LEU A 243 -4.73 16.12 -8.97
N LYS A 244 -5.66 15.38 -9.60
CA LYS A 244 -7.07 15.73 -9.61
C LYS A 244 -7.67 15.72 -8.20
N SER A 245 -7.41 14.67 -7.42
CA SER A 245 -7.92 14.58 -6.04
C SER A 245 -7.36 15.69 -5.15
N LEU A 246 -6.09 16.07 -5.35
CA LEU A 246 -5.48 17.22 -4.68
C LEU A 246 -6.19 18.53 -5.06
N MET A 247 -6.42 18.79 -6.36
CA MET A 247 -7.15 19.99 -6.82
C MET A 247 -8.60 20.01 -6.30
N ASP A 248 -9.31 18.89 -6.40
CA ASP A 248 -10.69 18.75 -5.93
C ASP A 248 -10.78 19.05 -4.42
N TRP A 249 -9.87 18.48 -3.61
CA TRP A 249 -9.81 18.75 -2.18
C TRP A 249 -9.43 20.20 -1.88
N ALA A 250 -8.43 20.75 -2.56
CA ALA A 250 -7.97 22.12 -2.31
C ALA A 250 -9.06 23.14 -2.63
N GLY A 251 -9.83 22.93 -3.71
CA GLY A 251 -10.95 23.78 -4.10
C GLY A 251 -12.23 23.61 -3.26
N ASP A 252 -12.32 22.53 -2.48
CA ASP A 252 -13.46 22.28 -1.59
C ASP A 252 -13.34 23.13 -0.31
N THR A 253 -13.85 24.36 -0.36
CA THR A 253 -13.79 25.32 0.75
C THR A 253 -14.51 24.85 2.02
N GLU A 254 -15.40 23.86 1.92
CA GLU A 254 -16.10 23.29 3.07
C GLU A 254 -15.23 22.27 3.80
N ASN A 255 -14.45 21.46 3.05
CA ASN A 255 -13.69 20.34 3.61
C ASN A 255 -12.16 20.55 3.64
N ASN A 256 -11.65 21.64 3.07
CA ASN A 256 -10.22 21.95 3.04
C ASN A 256 -9.69 22.62 4.33
N ASN A 257 -10.56 22.88 5.31
CA ASN A 257 -10.23 23.49 6.61
C ASN A 257 -9.56 24.88 6.51
N GLY A 258 -9.97 25.68 5.52
CA GLY A 258 -9.43 27.02 5.27
C GLY A 258 -8.06 27.02 4.59
N PHE A 259 -7.73 25.94 3.89
CA PHE A 259 -6.53 25.87 3.06
C PHE A 259 -6.68 26.80 1.83
N ASP A 260 -5.62 27.50 1.46
CA ASP A 260 -5.61 28.34 0.26
C ASP A 260 -5.35 27.47 -0.99
N PRO A 261 -6.33 27.31 -1.90
CA PRO A 261 -6.20 26.46 -3.07
C PRO A 261 -5.08 26.92 -4.02
N TYR A 262 -4.77 28.21 -4.10
CA TYR A 262 -3.79 28.72 -5.06
C TYR A 262 -2.35 28.31 -4.71
N CYS A 263 -2.09 28.02 -3.44
CA CYS A 263 -0.79 27.56 -2.96
C CYS A 263 -0.33 26.21 -3.56
N ILE A 264 -1.21 25.42 -4.19
CA ILE A 264 -0.82 24.12 -4.78
C ILE A 264 -0.17 24.26 -6.15
N PHE A 265 -0.22 25.45 -6.76
CA PHE A 265 0.36 25.71 -8.07
C PHE A 265 1.75 26.33 -7.93
N TYR A 266 2.52 26.25 -9.02
CA TYR A 266 3.83 26.88 -9.08
C TYR A 266 3.70 28.41 -9.09
N ASP A 267 4.53 29.07 -8.28
CA ASP A 267 4.63 30.52 -8.19
C ASP A 267 6.10 30.93 -8.42
N GLU A 268 6.36 31.64 -9.52
CA GLU A 268 7.71 32.07 -9.91
C GLU A 268 8.34 33.08 -8.94
N ASP A 269 7.51 33.83 -8.20
CA ASP A 269 7.97 34.81 -7.22
C ASP A 269 8.44 34.13 -5.91
N VAL A 270 8.14 32.84 -5.73
CA VAL A 270 8.49 32.08 -4.53
C VAL A 270 9.71 31.19 -4.79
N ARG A 271 10.88 31.59 -4.27
CA ARG A 271 12.17 30.87 -4.40
C ARG A 271 12.30 29.58 -3.55
N LYS A 272 11.24 28.76 -3.43
CA LYS A 272 11.21 27.59 -2.54
C LYS A 272 10.97 26.25 -3.25
N TYR A 273 10.87 26.25 -4.57
CA TYR A 273 10.62 25.04 -5.35
C TYR A 273 11.93 24.36 -5.77
N ASP A 274 11.90 23.02 -5.79
CA ASP A 274 12.97 22.20 -6.36
C ASP A 274 12.74 22.02 -7.86
N GLY A 275 13.08 23.07 -8.62
CA GLY A 275 12.89 23.13 -10.07
C GLY A 275 11.64 23.90 -10.49
N THR A 276 11.25 23.73 -11.76
CA THR A 276 10.11 24.40 -12.37
C THR A 276 9.24 23.40 -13.15
N PRO A 277 7.92 23.62 -13.26
CA PRO A 277 7.09 22.86 -14.18
C PRO A 277 7.58 23.02 -15.62
N LYS A 278 7.43 21.96 -16.41
CA LYS A 278 7.49 22.02 -17.87
C LYS A 278 6.26 22.76 -18.39
N GLU A 279 6.40 23.34 -19.58
CA GLU A 279 5.34 24.14 -20.21
C GLU A 279 4.03 23.36 -20.32
N GLU A 280 4.07 22.08 -20.71
CA GLU A 280 2.87 21.23 -20.81
C GLU A 280 2.18 20.94 -19.47
N ASN A 281 2.86 21.20 -18.34
CA ASN A 281 2.39 20.97 -16.97
C ASN A 281 2.25 22.28 -16.17
N ALA A 282 2.37 23.45 -16.79
CA ALA A 282 2.40 24.74 -16.09
C ALA A 282 1.17 25.02 -15.21
N TYR A 283 0.03 24.41 -15.53
CA TYR A 283 -1.23 24.54 -14.79
C TYR A 283 -1.59 23.31 -13.95
N GLN A 284 -0.69 22.34 -13.82
CA GLN A 284 -0.86 21.21 -12.92
C GLN A 284 -0.36 21.58 -11.52
N PRO A 285 -0.87 20.91 -10.46
CA PRO A 285 -0.31 21.08 -9.12
C PRO A 285 1.20 20.84 -9.11
N TYR A 286 1.91 21.75 -8.47
CA TYR A 286 3.35 21.71 -8.30
C TYR A 286 3.68 22.42 -7.00
N ILE A 287 4.05 21.65 -5.98
CA ILE A 287 4.11 22.12 -4.60
C ILE A 287 5.54 22.22 -4.10
N ASN A 288 5.78 23.10 -3.14
CA ASN A 288 7.03 23.09 -2.38
C ASN A 288 6.85 22.42 -1.01
N ARG A 289 7.97 22.22 -0.32
CA ARG A 289 8.01 21.62 1.03
C ARG A 289 7.05 22.28 2.02
N GLN A 290 6.95 23.60 2.01
CA GLN A 290 6.13 24.33 2.97
C GLN A 290 4.63 24.16 2.70
N VAL A 291 4.23 24.10 1.43
CA VAL A 291 2.86 23.77 1.00
C VAL A 291 2.52 22.34 1.42
N ALA A 292 3.40 21.36 1.20
CA ALA A 292 3.20 19.98 1.63
C ALA A 292 2.95 19.84 3.15
N ILE A 293 3.74 20.57 3.97
CA ILE A 293 3.53 20.63 5.43
C ILE A 293 2.16 21.24 5.75
N SER A 294 1.79 22.33 5.07
CA SER A 294 0.49 22.98 5.25
C SER A 294 -0.65 22.03 4.94
N ILE A 295 -0.60 21.32 3.81
CA ILE A 295 -1.59 20.31 3.41
C ILE A 295 -1.75 19.26 4.50
N MET A 296 -0.65 18.64 4.97
CA MET A 296 -0.72 17.61 6.00
C MET A 296 -1.32 18.13 7.32
N ASN A 297 -1.05 19.38 7.70
CA ASN A 297 -1.66 20.00 8.87
C ASN A 297 -3.19 20.18 8.69
N HIS A 298 -3.63 20.61 7.51
CA HIS A 298 -5.06 20.78 7.23
C HIS A 298 -5.81 19.44 7.16
N LEU A 299 -5.18 18.38 6.67
CA LEU A 299 -5.80 17.06 6.59
C LEU A 299 -5.97 16.35 7.95
N PHE A 300 -5.03 16.57 8.86
CA PHE A 300 -4.88 15.71 10.04
C PHE A 300 -4.92 16.42 11.40
N LEU A 301 -4.64 17.72 11.46
CA LEU A 301 -4.54 18.46 12.72
C LEU A 301 -5.63 19.52 12.87
N LYS A 302 -6.08 20.11 11.77
CA LYS A 302 -7.20 21.06 11.78
C LYS A 302 -8.54 20.31 11.73
N LYS A 303 -9.53 20.89 12.39
CA LYS A 303 -10.92 20.46 12.43
C LYS A 303 -11.80 21.67 12.15
#